data_AF-A0M9X6-F1
#
_entry.id   AF-A0M9X6-F1
#
_cell.length_a   1.000
_cell.length_b   1.000
_cell.length_c   1.000
_cell.angle_alpha   90.00
_cell.angle_beta   90.00
_cell.angle_gamma   90.00
#
_symmetry.space_group_name_H-M   'P 1'
#
loop_
_entity.id
_entity.type
_entity.pdbx_description
1 polymer ?
#
loop_
_entity_poly.entity_id
_entity_poly.type
_entity_poly.pdbx_seq_one_letter_code
_entity_poly.pdbx_strand_id
1 'polypeptide(L)'
;VYQPHLITAEEIKKQIEAVGFPAFIKKQPKYLKLGAIDIERLKNTPVKSSEGPQKRSPSYSSDSTVTFIIDGMHCKSCVLNIESALSTLQYVSSIVVSLENRSAIVKYNASSVTPETLRKAIEAISPGKYRVSITSEVESTSNSPSSSSLQKIPLNTVSHPLTQETVINIGGMTCNSCVQSIEGVISKKAGVKSIRVSLANGNGTVEYDPLLTSPETLREAIE
;
A
#
# COMPACT_ATOMS: atom_id res chain seq x y z
N VAL A 1 -18.58 -19.88 24.88
CA VAL A 1 -17.96 -18.92 25.82
C VAL A 1 -16.45 -19.02 25.65
N TYR A 2 -15.83 -18.06 24.95
CA TYR A 2 -14.38 -18.04 24.74
C TYR A 2 -13.74 -17.16 25.81
N GLN A 3 -12.88 -17.74 26.66
CA GLN A 3 -12.06 -16.99 27.61
C GLN A 3 -10.64 -16.89 27.05
N PRO A 4 -10.21 -15.71 26.53
CA PRO A 4 -8.82 -15.52 26.15
C PRO A 4 -7.97 -15.44 27.42
N HIS A 5 -7.21 -16.49 27.72
CA HIS A 5 -6.15 -16.40 28.72
C HIS A 5 -5.03 -15.51 28.16
N LEU A 6 -4.86 -14.34 28.77
CA LEU A 6 -3.76 -13.43 28.46
C LEU A 6 -2.45 -14.11 28.85
N ILE A 7 -1.61 -14.45 27.88
CA ILE A 7 -0.27 -14.97 28.15
C ILE A 7 0.57 -13.86 28.80
N THR A 8 1.10 -14.11 29.99
CA THR A 8 1.90 -13.11 30.72
C THR A 8 3.34 -13.11 30.22
N ALA A 9 4.02 -11.97 30.37
CA ALA A 9 5.44 -11.86 30.01
C ALA A 9 6.33 -12.84 30.81
N GLU A 10 5.91 -13.18 32.03
CA GLU A 10 6.58 -14.19 32.86
C GLU A 10 6.48 -15.62 32.29
N GLU A 11 5.33 -16.01 31.74
CA GLU A 11 5.17 -17.33 31.10
C GLU A 11 6.08 -17.45 29.87
N ILE A 12 6.14 -16.39 29.07
CA ILE A 12 7.02 -16.31 27.90
C ILE A 12 8.49 -16.45 28.32
N LYS A 13 8.92 -15.77 29.39
CA LYS A 13 10.29 -15.87 29.92
C LYS A 13 10.61 -17.31 30.36
N LYS A 14 9.71 -17.92 31.12
CA LYS A 14 9.88 -19.29 31.63
C LYS A 14 10.01 -20.31 30.51
N GLN A 15 9.24 -20.15 29.44
CA GLN A 15 9.30 -21.03 28.27
C GLN A 15 10.66 -20.92 27.56
N ILE A 16 11.22 -19.71 27.45
CA ILE A 16 12.53 -19.49 26.81
C ILE A 16 13.67 -20.10 27.63
N GLU A 17 13.62 -19.95 28.97
CA GLU A 17 14.59 -20.55 29.89
C GLU A 17 14.52 -22.08 29.89
N ALA A 18 13.32 -22.66 29.77
CA ALA A 18 13.14 -24.11 29.68
C ALA A 18 13.78 -24.73 28.42
N VAL A 19 13.95 -23.94 27.36
CA VAL A 19 14.62 -24.35 26.11
C VAL A 19 16.13 -24.06 26.17
N GLY A 20 16.65 -23.65 27.33
CA GLY A 20 18.09 -23.44 27.57
C GLY A 20 18.61 -22.06 27.15
N PHE A 21 17.72 -21.13 26.80
CA PHE A 21 18.10 -19.76 26.44
C PHE A 21 17.87 -18.82 27.63
N PRO A 22 18.90 -18.12 28.14
CA PRO A 22 18.73 -17.16 29.21
C PRO A 22 17.94 -15.93 28.70
N ALA A 23 16.78 -15.66 29.29
CA ALA A 23 15.92 -14.53 28.94
C ALA A 23 15.76 -13.55 30.11
N PHE A 24 15.75 -12.25 29.81
CA PHE A 24 15.54 -11.19 30.80
C PHE A 24 14.52 -10.16 30.29
N ILE A 25 13.59 -9.75 31.15
CA ILE A 25 12.58 -8.74 30.82
C ILE A 25 13.20 -7.36 31.07
N LYS A 26 13.58 -6.64 30.00
CA LYS A 26 14.23 -5.31 30.10
C LYS A 26 13.31 -4.22 30.67
N LYS A 27 12.00 -4.32 30.47
CA LYS A 27 10.99 -3.40 31.04
C LYS A 27 9.69 -4.17 31.26
N GLN A 28 9.21 -4.23 32.50
CA GLN A 28 7.86 -4.71 32.78
C GLN A 28 6.85 -3.69 32.24
N PRO A 29 5.88 -4.09 31.40
CA PRO A 29 4.78 -3.21 31.05
C PRO A 29 3.98 -2.96 32.32
N LYS A 30 4.05 -1.73 32.87
CA LYS A 30 3.13 -1.29 33.91
C LYS A 30 1.74 -1.25 33.30
N TYR A 31 0.92 -2.23 33.64
CA TYR A 31 -0.51 -2.19 33.35
C TYR A 31 -1.08 -0.96 34.05
N LEU A 32 -1.69 -0.06 33.26
CA LEU A 32 -2.37 1.12 33.77
C LEU A 32 -3.51 0.64 34.66
N LYS A 33 -3.38 0.82 35.98
CA LYS A 33 -4.51 0.66 36.88
C LYS A 33 -5.47 1.83 36.61
N LEU A 34 -6.57 1.55 35.91
CA LEU A 34 -7.72 2.45 35.92
C LEU A 34 -8.26 2.48 37.36
N GLY A 35 -7.90 3.53 38.09
CA GLY A 35 -8.61 3.90 39.31
C GLY A 35 -9.99 4.41 38.93
N ALA A 36 -11.01 4.00 39.69
CA ALA A 36 -12.41 4.38 39.49
C ALA A 36 -12.69 5.81 39.98
N ILE A 37 -11.95 6.83 39.53
CA ILE A 37 -12.36 8.23 39.69
C ILE A 37 -11.84 9.02 38.47
N ASP A 38 -12.71 9.92 38.00
CA ASP A 38 -12.47 11.00 37.05
C ASP A 38 -12.99 10.78 35.62
N ILE A 39 -14.28 10.44 35.55
CA ILE A 39 -15.14 10.62 34.38
C ILE A 39 -15.57 12.11 34.23
N GLU A 40 -15.20 13.01 35.16
CA GLU A 40 -15.73 14.39 35.21
C GLU A 40 -14.77 15.51 34.76
N ARG A 41 -13.46 15.28 34.56
CA ARG A 41 -12.56 16.32 33.98
C ARG A 41 -12.58 16.41 32.45
N LEU A 42 -13.29 15.54 31.73
CA LEU A 42 -13.29 15.53 30.26
C LEU A 42 -14.15 16.63 29.58
N LYS A 43 -14.82 17.52 30.33
CA LYS A 43 -15.80 18.43 29.72
C LYS A 43 -15.37 19.87 29.44
N ASN A 44 -14.22 20.38 29.89
CA ASN A 44 -13.96 21.83 29.77
C ASN A 44 -12.51 22.23 29.41
N THR A 45 -12.32 22.62 28.14
CA THR A 45 -11.49 23.77 27.63
C THR A 45 -9.93 23.65 27.57
N PRO A 46 -9.18 24.49 26.82
CA PRO A 46 -8.42 24.06 25.63
C PRO A 46 -6.89 24.39 25.58
N VAL A 47 -6.24 23.94 24.49
CA VAL A 47 -4.95 24.33 23.82
C VAL A 47 -3.55 23.98 24.39
N LYS A 48 -2.76 23.34 23.48
CA LYS A 48 -1.35 23.51 23.05
C LYS A 48 -0.10 23.12 23.88
N SER A 49 0.78 22.40 23.15
CA SER A 49 2.27 22.30 23.19
C SER A 49 2.87 21.44 24.33
N SER A 50 3.93 20.61 24.18
CA SER A 50 4.85 20.19 23.10
C SER A 50 5.56 18.88 23.54
N GLU A 51 6.07 18.12 22.57
CA GLU A 51 7.16 17.11 22.61
C GLU A 51 6.99 15.69 23.23
N GLY A 52 6.62 14.74 22.34
CA GLY A 52 7.34 13.47 22.09
C GLY A 52 6.96 12.19 22.86
N PRO A 53 7.13 11.00 22.24
CA PRO A 53 6.46 10.45 21.07
C PRO A 53 5.33 9.49 21.50
N GLN A 54 4.08 9.90 21.31
CA GLN A 54 2.92 9.06 21.56
C GLN A 54 2.76 8.02 20.44
N LYS A 55 2.85 6.74 20.78
CA LYS A 55 2.17 5.66 20.06
C LYS A 55 0.68 5.95 20.11
N ARG A 56 0.16 6.56 19.05
CA ARG A 56 -1.26 6.82 18.88
C ARG A 56 -1.92 5.56 18.32
N SER A 57 -2.99 5.16 19.00
CA SER A 57 -4.12 4.34 18.57
C SER A 57 -4.30 4.19 17.05
N PRO A 58 -4.80 3.05 16.55
CA PRO A 58 -5.36 2.97 15.21
C PRO A 58 -6.70 3.72 15.20
N SER A 59 -6.64 5.04 15.06
CA SER A 59 -7.72 5.78 14.40
C SER A 59 -7.74 5.31 12.95
N TYR A 60 -8.92 5.10 12.36
CA TYR A 60 -9.06 4.90 10.91
C TYR A 60 -8.59 6.17 10.19
N SER A 61 -7.27 6.30 10.01
CA SER A 61 -6.67 7.30 9.16
C SER A 61 -6.30 6.57 7.88
N SER A 62 -6.89 7.01 6.77
CA SER A 62 -6.67 6.53 5.41
C SER A 62 -5.28 6.91 4.91
N ASP A 63 -4.26 6.67 5.73
CA ASP A 63 -2.88 6.93 5.42
C ASP A 63 -2.36 5.78 4.56
N SER A 64 -1.97 6.08 3.33
CA SER A 64 -1.28 5.17 2.45
C SER A 64 0.20 5.50 2.41
N THR A 65 1.02 4.50 2.12
CA THR A 65 2.46 4.66 1.95
C THR A 65 2.80 4.31 0.51
N VAL A 66 3.59 5.16 -0.13
CA VAL A 66 4.07 4.94 -1.50
C VAL A 66 5.57 5.14 -1.55
N THR A 67 6.24 4.31 -2.36
CA THR A 67 7.67 4.43 -2.63
C THR A 67 7.87 4.99 -4.04
N PHE A 68 8.66 6.05 -4.13
CA PHE A 68 9.08 6.66 -5.38
C PHE A 68 10.54 6.36 -5.63
N ILE A 69 10.89 6.00 -6.86
CA ILE A 69 12.26 5.99 -7.36
C ILE A 69 12.52 7.33 -8.00
N ILE A 70 13.57 8.03 -7.55
CA ILE A 70 13.89 9.38 -7.98
C ILE A 70 15.25 9.36 -8.66
N ASP A 71 15.23 9.54 -9.97
CA ASP A 71 16.42 9.69 -10.79
C ASP A 71 16.81 11.18 -10.87
N GLY A 72 18.10 11.45 -10.68
CA GLY A 72 18.66 12.81 -10.59
C GLY A 72 19.06 13.26 -9.18
N MET A 73 18.73 12.53 -8.10
CA MET A 73 19.22 12.83 -6.75
C MET A 73 20.69 12.43 -6.58
N HIS A 74 21.61 13.40 -6.63
CA HIS A 74 23.06 13.15 -6.57
C HIS A 74 23.73 13.70 -5.30
N CYS A 75 23.04 14.55 -4.53
CA CYS A 75 23.62 15.25 -3.38
C CYS A 75 22.65 15.28 -2.19
N LYS A 76 23.20 15.37 -0.97
CA LYS A 76 22.43 15.56 0.27
C LYS A 76 21.52 16.79 0.22
N SER A 77 21.93 17.85 -0.48
CA SER A 77 21.10 19.03 -0.68
C SER A 77 19.83 18.74 -1.49
N CYS A 78 19.88 17.80 -2.45
CA CYS A 78 18.68 17.38 -3.20
C CYS A 78 17.68 16.65 -2.30
N VAL A 79 18.17 15.81 -1.39
CA VAL A 79 17.34 15.11 -0.41
C VAL A 79 16.58 16.11 0.45
N LEU A 80 17.30 17.03 1.09
CA LEU A 80 16.71 18.02 1.98
C LEU A 80 15.70 18.89 1.25
N ASN A 81 15.95 19.22 -0.02
CA ASN A 81 15.02 19.99 -0.84
C ASN A 81 13.71 19.22 -1.08
N ILE A 82 13.80 17.93 -1.42
CA ILE A 82 12.65 17.06 -1.65
C ILE A 82 11.87 16.84 -0.34
N GLU A 83 12.56 16.54 0.75
CA GLU A 83 11.97 16.35 2.08
C GLU A 83 11.24 17.60 2.56
N SER A 84 11.89 18.76 2.46
CA SER A 84 11.30 20.04 2.84
C SER A 84 10.07 20.38 1.99
N ALA A 85 10.17 20.26 0.66
CA ALA A 85 9.07 20.57 -0.25
C ALA A 85 7.83 19.70 0.05
N LEU A 86 7.99 18.39 0.19
CA LEU A 86 6.88 17.50 0.47
C LEU A 86 6.36 17.61 1.91
N SER A 87 7.23 17.92 2.88
CA SER A 87 6.80 18.12 4.27
C SER A 87 5.93 19.36 4.46
N THR A 88 5.94 20.32 3.52
CA THR A 88 5.04 21.49 3.58
C THR A 88 3.61 21.17 3.14
N LEU A 89 3.39 20.01 2.51
CA LEU A 89 2.09 19.64 1.94
C LEU A 89 1.17 19.10 3.04
N GLN A 90 -0.02 19.70 3.20
CA GLN A 90 -0.97 19.34 4.28
C GLN A 90 -1.43 17.88 4.26
N TYR A 91 -1.26 17.18 3.14
CA TYR A 91 -1.69 15.81 2.91
C TYR A 91 -0.56 14.78 3.09
N VAL A 92 0.67 15.23 3.35
CA VAL A 92 1.82 14.38 3.66
C VAL A 92 1.98 14.30 5.18
N SER A 93 1.98 13.08 5.71
CA SER A 93 2.16 12.83 7.14
C SER A 93 3.61 12.57 7.52
N SER A 94 4.37 11.91 6.65
CA SER A 94 5.78 11.61 6.86
C SER A 94 6.48 11.35 5.54
N ILE A 95 7.75 11.72 5.45
CA ILE A 95 8.62 11.43 4.31
C ILE A 95 9.97 10.94 4.79
N VAL A 96 10.54 9.97 4.09
CA VAL A 96 11.89 9.47 4.29
C VAL A 96 12.55 9.32 2.92
N VAL A 97 13.67 9.98 2.69
CA VAL A 97 14.42 9.90 1.43
C VAL A 97 15.76 9.21 1.62
N SER A 98 16.09 8.27 0.74
CA SER A 98 17.28 7.44 0.80
C SER A 98 18.16 7.64 -0.43
N LEU A 99 19.33 8.30 -0.26
CA LEU A 99 20.33 8.46 -1.33
C LEU A 99 20.90 7.13 -1.81
N GLU A 100 21.12 6.20 -0.88
CA GLU A 100 21.65 4.89 -1.16
C GLU A 100 20.74 4.11 -2.12
N ASN A 101 19.45 4.09 -1.82
CA ASN A 101 18.45 3.35 -2.60
C ASN A 101 17.82 4.17 -3.74
N ARG A 102 18.22 5.44 -3.90
CA ARG A 102 17.64 6.38 -4.88
C ARG A 102 16.11 6.44 -4.79
N SER A 103 15.58 6.37 -3.58
CA SER A 103 14.15 6.23 -3.33
C SER A 103 13.64 7.16 -2.24
N ALA A 104 12.36 7.50 -2.31
CA ALA A 104 11.64 8.28 -1.32
C ALA A 104 10.36 7.55 -0.92
N ILE A 105 10.21 7.33 0.38
CA ILE A 105 9.03 6.71 0.98
C ILE A 105 8.18 7.84 1.55
N VAL A 106 6.94 7.96 1.09
CA VAL A 106 6.02 9.02 1.49
C VAL A 106 4.76 8.39 2.07
N LYS A 107 4.43 8.78 3.31
CA LYS A 107 3.16 8.47 3.96
C LYS A 107 2.23 9.67 3.76
N TYR A 108 1.08 9.43 3.13
CA TYR A 108 0.14 10.47 2.72
C TYR A 108 -1.31 10.02 2.95
N ASN A 109 -2.23 10.98 2.98
CA ASN A 109 -3.65 10.68 3.09
C ASN A 109 -4.26 10.35 1.72
N ALA A 110 -4.67 9.10 1.50
CA ALA A 110 -5.23 8.63 0.23
C ALA A 110 -6.62 9.18 -0.09
N SER A 111 -7.32 9.74 0.90
CA SER A 111 -8.60 10.43 0.67
C SER A 111 -8.42 11.84 0.13
N SER A 112 -7.23 12.42 0.27
CA SER A 112 -6.95 13.83 -0.08
C SER A 112 -6.07 13.99 -1.31
N VAL A 113 -5.19 13.03 -1.60
CA VAL A 113 -4.23 13.13 -2.71
C VAL A 113 -3.94 11.79 -3.36
N THR A 114 -3.61 11.81 -4.64
CA THR A 114 -3.17 10.64 -5.41
C THR A 114 -1.64 10.54 -5.49
N PRO A 115 -1.07 9.32 -5.60
CA PRO A 115 0.37 9.12 -5.83
C PRO A 115 0.92 9.91 -7.03
N GLU A 116 0.13 10.06 -8.09
CA GLU A 116 0.51 10.81 -9.29
C GLU A 116 0.67 12.31 -9.02
N THR A 117 -0.17 12.88 -8.15
CA THR A 117 -0.05 14.28 -7.73
C THR A 117 1.23 14.50 -6.94
N LEU A 118 1.54 13.58 -6.02
CA LEU A 118 2.80 13.59 -5.26
C LEU A 118 4.02 13.46 -6.19
N ARG A 119 3.95 12.57 -7.17
CA ARG A 119 4.98 12.41 -8.20
C ARG A 119 5.23 13.72 -8.95
N LYS A 120 4.16 14.36 -9.46
CA LYS A 120 4.25 15.64 -10.16
C LYS A 120 4.82 16.74 -9.27
N ALA A 121 4.46 16.76 -7.99
CA ALA A 121 5.01 17.70 -7.03
C ALA A 121 6.53 17.55 -6.90
N ILE A 122 7.06 16.31 -6.85
CA ILE A 122 8.49 16.04 -6.81
C ILE A 122 9.18 16.46 -8.12
N GLU A 123 8.58 16.13 -9.28
CA GLU A 123 9.12 16.49 -10.60
C GLU A 123 9.16 18.03 -10.82
N ALA A 124 8.29 18.78 -10.15
CA ALA A 124 8.24 20.24 -10.22
C ALA A 124 9.25 20.95 -9.30
N ILE A 125 9.99 20.22 -8.45
CA ILE A 125 10.96 20.81 -7.53
C ILE A 125 12.17 21.34 -8.32
N SER A 126 12.26 22.66 -8.45
CA SER A 126 13.45 23.32 -9.01
C SER A 126 14.61 23.31 -8.01
N PRO A 127 15.89 23.28 -8.46
CA PRO A 127 16.38 23.38 -9.84
C PRO A 127 16.57 22.03 -10.56
N GLY A 128 16.20 20.90 -9.94
CA GLY A 128 16.48 19.57 -10.48
C GLY A 128 15.40 19.07 -11.42
N LYS A 129 15.77 18.63 -12.63
CA LYS A 129 14.86 17.88 -13.51
C LYS A 129 14.79 16.42 -13.03
N TYR A 130 14.14 16.21 -11.89
CA TYR A 130 13.98 14.88 -11.31
C TYR A 130 13.04 14.03 -12.18
N ARG A 131 13.39 12.77 -12.37
CA ARG A 131 12.50 11.78 -13.00
C ARG A 131 12.01 10.83 -11.93
N VAL A 132 10.69 10.74 -11.78
CA VAL A 132 10.08 10.01 -10.67
C VAL A 132 9.24 8.85 -11.18
N SER A 133 9.51 7.66 -10.67
CA SER A 133 8.76 6.44 -10.95
C SER A 133 8.12 5.92 -9.67
N ILE A 134 6.89 5.43 -9.75
CA ILE A 134 6.17 4.88 -8.60
C ILE A 134 6.47 3.40 -8.56
N THR A 135 7.06 2.92 -7.47
CA THR A 135 7.17 1.50 -7.16
C THR A 135 6.06 1.17 -6.17
N SER A 136 4.91 0.83 -6.72
CA SER A 136 3.95 0.00 -6.02
C SER A 136 4.57 -1.39 -5.95
N GLU A 137 4.58 -2.05 -4.79
CA GLU A 137 4.93 -3.47 -4.71
C GLU A 137 3.79 -4.31 -5.30
N VAL A 138 3.63 -4.17 -6.63
CA VAL A 138 2.92 -5.03 -7.55
C VAL A 138 3.78 -5.10 -8.80
N GLU A 139 4.33 -6.28 -9.05
CA GLU A 139 5.18 -6.58 -10.20
C GLU A 139 4.50 -6.12 -11.50
N SER A 140 4.97 -5.00 -12.03
CA SER A 140 4.68 -4.51 -13.37
C SER A 140 5.95 -4.65 -14.18
N THR A 141 6.20 -5.82 -14.78
CA THR A 141 7.22 -5.93 -15.83
C THR A 141 6.72 -5.23 -17.09
N SER A 142 6.98 -3.93 -17.13
CA SER A 142 6.84 -3.08 -18.30
C SER A 142 8.13 -3.17 -19.10
N ASN A 143 8.23 -4.14 -20.01
CA ASN A 143 9.29 -4.11 -21.02
C ASN A 143 8.76 -3.34 -22.24
N SER A 144 9.18 -2.07 -22.35
CA SER A 144 9.23 -1.37 -23.63
C SER A 144 10.27 -2.06 -24.53
N PRO A 145 10.08 -2.02 -25.85
CA PRO A 145 11.04 -1.24 -26.63
C PRO A 145 10.39 -0.34 -27.68
N SER A 146 11.05 0.80 -27.89
CA SER A 146 10.75 1.83 -28.88
C SER A 146 10.84 1.32 -30.33
N SER A 147 9.92 1.72 -31.21
CA SER A 147 10.20 2.44 -32.47
C SER A 147 8.98 2.50 -33.41
N SER A 148 8.68 3.72 -33.87
CA SER A 148 8.06 4.10 -35.16
C SER A 148 6.67 3.56 -35.55
N SER A 149 5.64 4.38 -35.40
CA SER A 149 4.93 5.02 -36.53
C SER A 149 3.57 5.56 -36.09
N LEU A 150 3.26 6.76 -36.61
CA LEU A 150 2.04 7.53 -36.38
C LEU A 150 0.76 6.69 -36.56
N GLN A 151 -0.17 6.76 -35.59
CA GLN A 151 -1.58 7.06 -35.85
C GLN A 151 -2.41 7.24 -34.55
N LYS A 152 -2.70 8.53 -34.29
CA LYS A 152 -3.99 9.08 -33.86
C LYS A 152 -4.58 8.68 -32.49
N ILE A 153 -4.43 9.62 -31.56
CA ILE A 153 -5.25 9.81 -30.36
C ILE A 153 -6.71 10.16 -30.78
N PRO A 154 -7.72 9.70 -30.03
CA PRO A 154 -8.56 10.63 -29.27
C PRO A 154 -8.72 10.13 -27.82
N LEU A 155 -8.17 10.82 -26.83
CA LEU A 155 -8.79 11.88 -26.05
C LEU A 155 -9.97 11.40 -25.17
N ASN A 156 -9.62 11.18 -23.90
CA ASN A 156 -10.39 11.53 -22.71
C ASN A 156 -11.69 10.76 -22.41
N THR A 157 -11.63 9.85 -21.44
CA THR A 157 -12.67 9.76 -20.40
C THR A 157 -11.99 9.47 -19.06
N VAL A 158 -11.77 10.52 -18.29
CA VAL A 158 -11.62 10.44 -16.83
C VAL A 158 -12.91 9.82 -16.29
N SER A 159 -12.83 8.78 -15.45
CA SER A 159 -13.67 8.58 -14.24
C SER A 159 -13.46 7.20 -13.61
N HIS A 160 -12.91 7.18 -12.39
CA HIS A 160 -12.93 6.12 -11.36
C HIS A 160 -11.97 4.90 -11.48
N PRO A 161 -11.07 4.68 -10.48
CA PRO A 161 -10.53 3.35 -10.18
C PRO A 161 -11.53 2.62 -9.26
N LEU A 162 -12.71 2.27 -9.79
CA LEU A 162 -13.63 1.36 -9.09
C LEU A 162 -13.31 -0.10 -9.42
N THR A 163 -12.25 -0.38 -10.17
CA THR A 163 -11.91 -1.76 -10.53
C THR A 163 -11.23 -2.48 -9.39
N GLN A 164 -11.75 -3.67 -9.09
CA GLN A 164 -11.23 -4.59 -8.10
C GLN A 164 -10.45 -5.70 -8.80
N GLU A 165 -9.34 -6.12 -8.18
CA GLU A 165 -8.57 -7.29 -8.62
C GLU A 165 -8.94 -8.50 -7.76
N THR A 166 -9.12 -9.65 -8.39
CA THR A 166 -9.29 -10.93 -7.70
C THR A 166 -8.46 -12.03 -8.34
N VAL A 167 -8.00 -12.97 -7.53
CA VAL A 167 -7.26 -14.16 -7.98
C VAL A 167 -8.18 -15.37 -7.85
N ILE A 168 -8.37 -16.08 -8.95
CA ILE A 168 -9.21 -17.28 -9.04
C ILE A 168 -8.30 -18.48 -9.31
N ASN A 169 -8.37 -19.50 -8.45
CA ASN A 169 -7.63 -20.74 -8.67
C ASN A 169 -8.37 -21.59 -9.71
N ILE A 170 -7.67 -22.04 -10.75
CA ILE A 170 -8.26 -22.75 -11.89
C ILE A 170 -7.63 -24.14 -11.98
N GLY A 171 -8.41 -25.16 -11.62
CA GLY A 171 -7.99 -26.56 -11.76
C GLY A 171 -8.05 -27.06 -13.20
N GLY A 172 -7.27 -28.09 -13.52
CA GLY A 172 -7.38 -28.81 -14.80
C GLY A 172 -6.71 -28.15 -16.01
N MET A 173 -6.16 -26.94 -15.87
CA MET A 173 -5.36 -26.33 -16.94
C MET A 173 -4.08 -27.13 -17.18
N THR A 174 -3.96 -27.72 -18.36
CA THR A 174 -2.82 -28.59 -18.70
C THR A 174 -2.01 -28.05 -19.89
N CYS A 175 -2.53 -27.06 -20.63
CA CYS A 175 -1.90 -26.51 -21.82
C CYS A 175 -2.22 -25.01 -21.99
N ASN A 176 -1.37 -24.31 -22.74
CA ASN A 176 -1.52 -22.89 -23.06
C ASN A 176 -2.80 -22.58 -23.87
N SER A 177 -3.34 -23.58 -24.57
CA SER A 177 -4.64 -23.47 -25.23
C SER A 177 -5.80 -23.28 -24.23
N CYS A 178 -5.72 -23.89 -23.05
CA CYS A 178 -6.72 -23.69 -21.98
C CYS A 178 -6.67 -22.26 -21.47
N VAL A 179 -5.47 -21.71 -21.26
CA VAL A 179 -5.23 -20.32 -20.83
C VAL A 179 -5.92 -19.33 -21.77
N GLN A 180 -5.61 -19.41 -23.07
CA GLN A 180 -6.17 -18.50 -24.08
C GLN A 180 -7.68 -18.63 -24.20
N SER A 181 -8.21 -19.84 -24.03
CA SER A 181 -9.66 -20.06 -24.04
C SER A 181 -10.31 -19.32 -22.86
N ILE A 182 -9.76 -19.47 -21.66
CA ILE A 182 -10.27 -18.81 -20.45
C ILE A 182 -10.14 -17.29 -20.55
N GLU A 183 -8.96 -16.78 -20.90
CA GLU A 183 -8.72 -15.35 -21.09
C GLU A 183 -9.67 -14.77 -22.13
N GLY A 184 -9.88 -15.47 -23.25
CA GLY A 184 -10.78 -15.05 -24.32
C GLY A 184 -12.26 -15.03 -23.92
N VAL A 185 -12.71 -15.95 -23.05
CA VAL A 185 -14.09 -16.00 -22.55
C VAL A 185 -14.32 -14.90 -21.51
N ILE A 186 -13.42 -14.76 -20.54
CA ILE A 186 -13.58 -13.82 -19.43
C ILE A 186 -13.35 -12.39 -19.88
N SER A 187 -12.42 -12.12 -20.80
CA SER A 187 -12.21 -10.78 -21.34
C SER A 187 -13.45 -10.23 -22.09
N LYS A 188 -14.39 -11.09 -22.51
CA LYS A 188 -15.63 -10.68 -23.19
C LYS A 188 -16.79 -10.48 -22.24
N LYS A 189 -16.64 -10.80 -20.95
CA LYS A 189 -17.70 -10.62 -19.95
C LYS A 189 -17.88 -9.14 -19.63
N ALA A 190 -19.13 -8.73 -19.47
CA ALA A 190 -19.45 -7.37 -19.06
C ALA A 190 -18.84 -7.08 -17.68
N GLY A 191 -18.21 -5.92 -17.55
CA GLY A 191 -17.53 -5.52 -16.32
C GLY A 191 -16.11 -6.05 -16.15
N VAL A 192 -15.59 -6.91 -17.03
CA VAL A 192 -14.18 -7.32 -17.01
C VAL A 192 -13.34 -6.31 -17.78
N LYS A 193 -12.28 -5.82 -17.14
CA LYS A 193 -11.35 -4.87 -17.72
C LYS A 193 -10.05 -5.54 -18.17
N SER A 194 -9.56 -6.51 -17.42
CA SER A 194 -8.40 -7.31 -17.81
C SER A 194 -8.43 -8.68 -17.14
N ILE A 195 -7.89 -9.70 -17.81
CA ILE A 195 -7.63 -11.02 -17.25
C ILE A 195 -6.23 -11.49 -17.64
N ARG A 196 -5.55 -12.16 -16.70
CA ARG A 196 -4.28 -12.84 -16.91
C ARG A 196 -4.33 -14.22 -16.28
N VAL A 197 -4.04 -15.27 -17.03
CA VAL A 197 -4.04 -16.64 -16.53
C VAL A 197 -2.62 -17.21 -16.48
N SER A 198 -2.24 -17.76 -15.34
CA SER A 198 -0.91 -18.31 -15.05
C SER A 198 -0.97 -19.83 -14.91
N LEU A 199 -0.43 -20.55 -15.89
CA LEU A 199 -0.28 -22.02 -15.80
C LEU A 199 0.69 -22.44 -14.69
N ALA A 200 1.79 -21.69 -14.53
CA ALA A 200 2.80 -21.99 -13.53
C ALA A 200 2.23 -21.95 -12.10
N ASN A 201 1.26 -21.06 -11.85
CA ASN A 201 0.66 -20.85 -10.55
C ASN A 201 -0.72 -21.53 -10.42
N GLY A 202 -1.27 -22.06 -11.51
CA GLY A 202 -2.60 -22.67 -11.53
C GLY A 202 -3.74 -21.71 -11.19
N ASN A 203 -3.60 -20.42 -11.53
CA ASN A 203 -4.59 -19.39 -11.18
C ASN A 203 -4.74 -18.33 -12.27
N GLY A 204 -5.81 -17.54 -12.19
CA GLY A 204 -6.09 -16.41 -13.06
C GLY A 204 -6.41 -15.15 -12.25
N THR A 205 -5.74 -14.05 -12.58
CA THR A 205 -5.97 -12.73 -12.01
C THR A 205 -6.91 -11.95 -12.92
N VAL A 206 -7.99 -11.41 -12.36
CA VAL A 206 -9.01 -10.66 -13.10
C VAL A 206 -9.20 -9.28 -12.47
N GLU A 207 -9.07 -8.23 -13.29
CA GLU A 207 -9.47 -6.86 -12.96
C GLU A 207 -10.88 -6.62 -13.50
N TYR A 208 -11.82 -6.33 -12.61
CA TYR A 208 -13.23 -6.16 -12.95
C TYR A 208 -13.89 -5.02 -12.16
N ASP A 209 -15.01 -4.51 -12.66
CA ASP A 209 -15.86 -3.55 -11.95
C ASP A 209 -16.85 -4.29 -11.04
N PRO A 210 -16.76 -4.14 -9.70
CA PRO A 210 -17.64 -4.80 -8.73
C PRO A 210 -19.10 -4.32 -8.81
N LEU A 211 -19.39 -3.22 -9.52
CA LEU A 211 -20.76 -2.78 -9.78
C LEU A 211 -21.42 -3.54 -10.93
N LEU A 212 -20.62 -4.14 -11.82
CA LEU A 212 -21.11 -4.80 -13.04
C LEU A 212 -20.95 -6.33 -12.99
N THR A 213 -19.94 -6.83 -12.28
CA THR A 213 -19.70 -8.26 -12.14
C THR A 213 -19.15 -8.60 -10.77
N SER A 214 -19.36 -9.85 -10.34
CA SER A 214 -18.94 -10.34 -9.02
C SER A 214 -17.94 -11.49 -9.20
N PRO A 215 -17.11 -11.79 -8.19
CA PRO A 215 -16.14 -12.89 -8.30
C PRO A 215 -16.85 -14.25 -8.47
N GLU A 216 -18.09 -14.39 -7.98
CA GLU A 216 -18.91 -15.59 -8.17
C GLU A 216 -19.30 -15.78 -9.63
N THR A 217 -19.73 -14.72 -10.32
CA THR A 217 -20.05 -14.74 -11.75
C THR A 217 -18.82 -15.03 -12.61
N LEU A 218 -17.65 -14.53 -12.20
CA LEU A 218 -16.38 -14.81 -12.88
C LEU A 218 -15.99 -16.28 -12.72
N ARG A 219 -16.16 -16.85 -11.52
CA ARG A 219 -15.95 -18.29 -11.28
C ARG A 219 -16.87 -19.14 -12.15
N GLU A 220 -18.16 -18.82 -12.18
CA GLU A 220 -19.17 -19.55 -12.98
C GLU A 220 -18.89 -19.48 -14.48
N ALA A 221 -18.22 -18.41 -14.94
CA ALA A 221 -17.80 -18.30 -16.34
C ALA A 221 -16.56 -19.13 -16.71
N ILE A 222 -15.85 -19.68 -15.72
CA ILE A 222 -14.63 -20.50 -15.91
C ILE A 222 -14.93 -22.00 -15.75
N GLU A 223 -15.99 -22.36 -15.03
CA GLU A 223 -16.50 -23.74 -14.86
C GLU A 223 -17.10 -24.29 -16.17
#